data_AF-A0A941X8C2-F1
#
_entry.id   AF-A0A941X8C2-F1
#
_cell.length_a   1.000
_cell.length_b   1.000
_cell.length_c   1.000
_cell.angle_alpha   90.00
_cell.angle_beta   90.00
_cell.angle_gamma   90.00
#
_symmetry.space_group_name_H-M   'P 1'
#
loop_
_entity.id
_entity.type
_entity.pdbx_description
1 polymer ?
#
loop_
_entity_poly.entity_id
_entity_poly.type
_entity_poly.pdbx_seq_one_letter_code
_entity_poly.pdbx_strand_id
1 'polypeptide(L)'
;MTVNYQDLGLRVRDARKAKHLTQEQLAEKVGISSSFMGHIERGTRIASIDTLVSICNVLSVSPCLLLGASLSENAVDFPYTNDNRERSFMLDFVSLAQRTVRRWDETESAPEEAPKTEE
;
A
#
# COMPACT_ATOMS: atom_id res chain seq x y z
N MET A 1 7.90 3.88 -18.67
CA MET A 1 6.84 3.55 -17.71
C MET A 1 6.20 4.86 -17.26
N THR A 2 4.88 4.96 -17.32
CA THR A 2 4.10 6.13 -16.87
C THR A 2 3.27 5.75 -15.64
N VAL A 3 3.03 6.71 -14.74
CA VAL A 3 2.24 6.47 -13.53
C VAL A 3 0.81 6.05 -13.91
N ASN A 4 0.29 4.97 -13.31
CA ASN A 4 -1.13 4.64 -13.40
C ASN A 4 -1.91 5.45 -12.36
N TYR A 5 -2.53 6.55 -12.81
CA TYR A 5 -3.26 7.46 -11.94
C TYR A 5 -4.57 6.88 -11.39
N GLN A 6 -5.17 5.88 -12.06
CA GLN A 6 -6.36 5.20 -11.53
C GLN A 6 -6.00 4.38 -10.30
N ASP A 7 -4.94 3.55 -10.39
CA ASP A 7 -4.47 2.76 -9.27
C ASP A 7 -3.96 3.63 -8.11
N LEU A 8 -3.26 4.73 -8.43
CA LEU A 8 -2.85 5.71 -7.42
C LEU A 8 -4.06 6.29 -6.69
N GLY A 9 -5.08 6.72 -7.43
CA GLY A 9 -6.31 7.27 -6.86
C GLY A 9 -7.05 6.28 -5.95
N LEU A 10 -7.11 5.01 -6.37
CA LEU A 10 -7.68 3.92 -5.55
C LEU A 10 -6.91 3.75 -4.23
N ARG A 11 -5.58 3.71 -4.28
CA ARG A 11 -4.75 3.57 -3.08
C ARG A 11 -4.87 4.76 -2.13
N VAL A 12 -4.98 5.98 -2.66
CA VAL A 12 -5.26 7.19 -1.85
C VAL A 12 -6.62 7.04 -1.15
N ARG A 13 -7.65 6.60 -1.88
CA ARG A 13 -9.00 6.39 -1.33
C ARG A 13 -9.01 5.33 -0.23
N ASP A 14 -8.30 4.23 -0.42
CA ASP A 14 -8.24 3.14 0.55
C ASP A 14 -7.48 3.55 1.80
N ALA A 15 -6.33 4.22 1.66
CA ALA A 15 -5.58 4.76 2.78
C ALA A 15 -6.39 5.83 3.55
N ARG A 16 -7.15 6.68 2.86
CA ARG A 16 -8.07 7.64 3.49
C ARG A 16 -9.15 6.94 4.31
N LYS A 17 -9.79 5.91 3.76
CA LYS A 17 -10.83 5.14 4.45
C LYS A 17 -10.28 4.42 5.68
N ALA A 18 -9.05 3.90 5.61
CA ALA A 18 -8.37 3.29 6.75
C ALA A 18 -8.10 4.29 7.89
N LYS A 19 -7.98 5.60 7.57
CA LYS A 19 -7.91 6.69 8.56
C LYS A 19 -9.28 7.22 8.98
N HIS A 20 -10.38 6.63 8.52
CA HIS A 20 -11.77 7.05 8.79
C HIS A 20 -12.07 8.51 8.43
N LEU A 21 -11.41 9.04 7.39
CA LEU A 21 -11.62 10.41 6.93
C LEU A 21 -12.61 10.47 5.75
N THR A 22 -13.44 11.51 5.69
CA THR A 22 -14.18 11.86 4.46
C THR A 22 -13.26 12.51 3.43
N GLN A 23 -13.70 12.62 2.16
CA GLN A 23 -12.93 13.33 1.13
C GLN A 23 -12.72 14.80 1.50
N GLU A 24 -13.73 15.44 2.08
CA GLU A 24 -13.70 16.81 2.56
C GLU A 24 -12.66 16.98 3.67
N GLN A 25 -12.66 16.09 4.66
CA GLN A 25 -11.70 16.13 5.77
C GLN A 25 -10.25 15.94 5.31
N LEU A 26 -10.01 15.01 4.37
CA LEU A 26 -8.68 14.84 3.81
C LEU A 26 -8.26 16.07 2.98
N ALA A 27 -9.16 16.59 2.15
CA ALA A 27 -8.90 17.76 1.31
C ALA A 27 -8.55 19.00 2.15
N GLU A 28 -9.31 19.24 3.23
CA GLU A 28 -9.06 20.33 4.19
C GLU A 28 -7.66 20.20 4.80
N LYS A 29 -7.30 19.01 5.30
CA LYS A 29 -5.98 18.75 5.91
C LYS A 29 -4.82 18.89 4.92
N VAL A 30 -5.05 18.57 3.65
CA VAL A 30 -4.06 18.70 2.56
C VAL A 30 -3.99 20.13 2.01
N GLY A 31 -4.99 20.97 2.25
CA GLY A 31 -5.07 22.33 1.74
C GLY A 31 -5.57 22.44 0.30
N ILE A 32 -6.44 21.52 -0.13
CA ILE A 32 -7.04 21.52 -1.48
C ILE A 32 -8.58 21.45 -1.42
N SER A 33 -9.25 21.65 -2.56
CA SER A 33 -10.70 21.50 -2.62
C SER A 33 -11.14 20.04 -2.55
N SER A 34 -12.30 19.77 -1.93
CA SER A 34 -12.90 18.43 -1.89
C SER A 34 -13.16 17.86 -3.29
N SER A 35 -13.56 18.72 -4.23
CA SER A 35 -13.71 18.37 -5.64
C SER A 35 -12.39 17.88 -6.24
N PHE A 36 -11.28 18.57 -5.99
CA PHE A 36 -9.97 18.14 -6.49
C PHE A 36 -9.53 16.82 -5.86
N MET A 37 -9.74 16.63 -4.55
CA MET A 37 -9.52 15.34 -3.88
C MET A 37 -10.32 14.21 -4.53
N GLY A 38 -11.60 14.45 -4.83
CA GLY A 38 -12.43 13.47 -5.54
C GLY A 38 -11.90 13.16 -6.95
N HIS A 39 -11.35 14.14 -7.67
CA HIS A 39 -10.71 13.92 -8.97
C HIS A 39 -9.43 13.09 -8.87
N ILE A 40 -8.63 13.31 -7.82
CA ILE A 40 -7.43 12.53 -7.52
C ILE A 40 -7.80 11.08 -7.23
N GLU A 41 -8.78 10.83 -6.36
CA GLU A 41 -9.20 9.45 -6.01
C GLU A 41 -9.79 8.65 -7.18
N ARG A 42 -10.31 9.33 -8.20
CA ARG A 42 -10.78 8.71 -9.45
C ARG A 42 -9.69 8.60 -10.53
N GLY A 43 -8.49 9.13 -10.29
CA GLY A 43 -7.41 9.17 -11.28
C GLY A 43 -7.67 10.09 -12.47
N THR A 44 -8.64 11.01 -12.37
CA THR A 44 -9.05 11.91 -13.47
C THR A 44 -8.25 13.20 -13.52
N ARG A 45 -7.52 13.54 -12.45
CA ARG A 45 -6.57 14.65 -12.42
C ARG A 45 -5.29 14.22 -11.71
N ILE A 46 -4.20 14.82 -12.14
CA ILE A 46 -2.86 14.57 -11.61
C ILE A 46 -2.63 15.48 -10.42
N ALA A 47 -2.28 14.90 -9.27
CA ALA A 47 -1.77 15.64 -8.12
C ALA A 47 -0.33 16.09 -8.40
N SER A 48 0.03 17.31 -7.99
CA SER A 48 1.45 17.69 -7.97
C SER A 48 2.21 16.81 -6.97
N ILE A 49 3.54 16.77 -7.10
CA ILE A 49 4.41 16.09 -6.11
C ILE A 49 4.14 16.66 -4.71
N ASP A 50 4.01 17.98 -4.56
CA ASP A 50 3.74 18.62 -3.27
C ASP A 50 2.40 18.16 -2.67
N THR A 51 1.34 18.07 -3.50
CA THR A 51 0.04 17.54 -3.04
C THR A 51 0.16 16.07 -2.64
N LEU A 52 0.90 15.27 -3.40
CA LEU A 52 1.13 13.85 -3.08
C LEU A 52 1.87 13.69 -1.74
N VAL A 53 2.91 14.51 -1.50
CA VAL A 53 3.65 14.52 -0.23
C VAL A 53 2.73 14.90 0.93
N SER A 54 1.91 15.94 0.77
CA SER A 54 0.92 16.33 1.79
C SER A 54 -0.09 15.22 2.08
N ILE A 55 -0.58 14.52 1.05
CA ILE A 55 -1.45 13.34 1.22
C ILE A 55 -0.73 12.26 2.02
N CYS A 56 0.52 11.94 1.67
CA CYS A 56 1.32 10.94 2.39
C CYS A 56 1.47 11.29 3.87
N ASN A 57 1.77 12.55 4.18
CA ASN A 57 1.94 13.02 5.55
C ASN A 57 0.64 12.92 6.36
N VAL A 58 -0.49 13.39 5.80
CA VAL A 58 -1.79 13.34 6.49
C VAL A 58 -2.26 11.90 6.70
N LEU A 59 -2.03 11.03 5.73
CA LEU A 59 -2.41 9.61 5.81
C LEU A 59 -1.36 8.76 6.55
N SER A 60 -0.20 9.32 6.89
CA SER A 60 0.94 8.61 7.50
C SER A 60 1.35 7.36 6.71
N VAL A 61 1.43 7.48 5.39
CA VAL A 61 1.82 6.39 4.48
C VAL A 61 3.07 6.76 3.68
N SER A 62 3.85 5.75 3.30
CA SER A 62 4.97 5.95 2.39
C SER A 62 4.48 6.31 0.98
N PRO A 63 5.14 7.24 0.27
CA PRO A 63 4.88 7.47 -1.15
C PRO A 63 4.96 6.19 -1.98
N CYS A 64 5.85 5.25 -1.62
CA CYS A 64 5.96 3.95 -2.29
C CYS A 64 4.67 3.14 -2.22
N LEU A 65 3.90 3.25 -1.13
CA LEU A 65 2.61 2.59 -1.02
C LEU A 65 1.60 3.17 -2.02
N LEU A 66 1.56 4.49 -2.19
CA LEU A 66 0.65 5.14 -3.14
C LEU A 66 1.08 4.96 -4.59
N LEU A 67 2.39 4.84 -4.86
CA LEU A 67 2.96 4.66 -6.19
C LEU A 67 2.99 3.19 -6.62
N GLY A 68 3.14 2.26 -5.67
CA GLY A 68 2.99 0.80 -5.83
C GLY A 68 3.43 0.28 -7.20
N ALA A 69 2.47 -0.23 -7.97
CA ALA A 69 2.64 -0.84 -9.30
C ALA A 69 3.24 0.08 -10.39
N SER A 70 3.36 1.38 -10.16
CA SER A 70 4.09 2.28 -11.06
C SER A 70 5.61 2.25 -10.82
N LEU A 71 6.06 1.64 -9.72
CA LEU A 71 7.46 1.41 -9.40
C LEU A 71 7.82 -0.03 -9.78
N SER A 72 8.99 -0.25 -10.37
CA SER A 72 9.50 -1.61 -10.60
C SER A 72 9.75 -2.32 -9.27
N GLU A 73 9.64 -3.65 -9.24
CA GLU A 73 9.92 -4.47 -8.03
C GLU A 73 11.30 -4.17 -7.40
N ASN A 74 12.29 -3.76 -8.19
CA ASN A 74 13.64 -3.39 -7.72
C ASN A 74 13.75 -1.96 -7.15
N ALA A 75 12.70 -1.14 -7.28
CA ALA A 75 12.69 0.26 -6.82
C ALA A 75 12.07 0.44 -5.43
N VAL A 76 11.41 -0.60 -4.90
CA VAL A 76 10.85 -0.62 -3.54
C VAL A 76 11.92 -1.11 -2.56
N ASP A 77 12.94 -0.29 -2.34
CA ASP A 77 13.92 -0.53 -1.29
C ASP A 77 13.32 -0.08 0.06
N PHE A 78 13.07 -1.03 0.96
CA PHE A 78 12.68 -0.79 2.36
C PHE A 78 13.89 -1.04 3.27
N PRO A 79 14.01 -0.39 4.45
CA PRO A 79 13.68 0.98 4.84
C PRO A 79 14.95 1.85 4.91
N TYR A 80 14.75 3.18 4.96
CA TYR A 80 15.75 4.16 5.40
C TYR A 80 16.12 3.94 6.87
N THR A 81 17.00 2.98 7.14
CA THR A 81 17.83 2.98 8.34
C THR A 81 19.24 3.32 7.88
N ASN A 82 19.84 4.39 8.42
CA ASN A 82 21.26 4.66 8.16
C ASN A 82 22.18 3.66 8.89
N ASP A 83 21.64 2.79 9.77
CA ASP A 83 22.36 1.66 10.36
C ASP A 83 22.08 0.36 9.58
N ASN A 84 23.15 -0.19 9.00
CA ASN A 84 23.14 -1.45 8.25
C ASN A 84 22.65 -2.65 9.09
N ARG A 85 22.75 -2.60 10.42
CA ARG A 85 22.29 -3.69 11.31
C ARG A 85 20.78 -3.77 11.40
N GLU A 86 20.12 -2.63 11.53
CA GLU A 86 18.65 -2.56 11.57
C GLU A 86 18.05 -3.00 10.23
N ARG A 87 18.70 -2.64 9.12
CA ARG A 87 18.31 -3.08 7.77
C ARG A 87 18.39 -4.59 7.61
N SER A 88 19.50 -5.22 8.04
CA SER A 88 19.65 -6.68 7.98
C SER A 88 18.55 -7.38 8.77
N PHE A 89 18.31 -6.92 10.00
CA PHE A 89 17.28 -7.50 10.86
C PHE A 89 15.88 -7.38 10.27
N MET A 90 15.55 -6.22 9.69
CA MET A 90 14.27 -5.98 9.04
C MET A 90 14.08 -6.86 7.81
N LEU A 91 15.11 -7.03 6.97
CA LEU A 91 15.04 -7.90 5.80
C LEU A 91 14.88 -9.37 6.18
N ASP A 92 15.61 -9.82 7.20
CA ASP A 92 15.49 -11.19 7.71
C ASP A 92 14.07 -11.43 8.25
N PHE A 93 13.54 -10.50 9.04
CA PHE A 93 12.19 -10.57 9.58
C PHE A 93 11.12 -10.59 8.48
N VAL A 94 11.21 -9.70 7.48
CA VAL A 94 10.26 -9.67 6.35
C VAL A 94 10.34 -10.97 5.54
N SER A 95 11.54 -11.47 5.27
CA SER A 95 11.72 -12.73 4.54
C SER A 95 11.12 -13.92 5.29
N LEU A 96 11.24 -13.92 6.62
CA LEU A 96 10.64 -14.94 7.48
C LEU A 96 9.11 -14.84 7.42
N ALA A 97 8.55 -13.64 7.61
CA ALA A 97 7.12 -13.39 7.56
C ALA A 97 6.51 -13.80 6.21
N GLN A 98 7.17 -13.45 5.09
CA GLN A 98 6.73 -13.84 3.75
C GLN A 98 6.76 -15.36 3.54
N ARG A 99 7.80 -16.05 4.02
CA ARG A 99 7.86 -17.52 3.96
C ARG A 99 6.73 -18.16 4.76
N THR A 100 6.43 -17.62 5.94
CA THR A 100 5.34 -18.13 6.77
C THR A 100 3.97 -17.91 6.12
N VAL A 101 3.72 -16.74 5.53
CA VAL A 101 2.46 -16.46 4.81
C VAL A 101 2.30 -17.36 3.58
N ARG A 102 3.35 -17.54 2.77
CA ARG A 102 3.32 -18.45 1.63
C ARG A 102 3.02 -19.90 2.03
N ARG A 103 3.63 -20.36 3.12
CA ARG A 103 3.37 -21.70 3.65
C ARG A 103 1.92 -21.86 4.14
N TRP A 104 1.32 -20.81 4.68
CA TRP A 104 -0.09 -20.84 5.08
C TRP A 104 -1.02 -21.02 3.87
N ASP A 105 -0.81 -20.26 2.79
CA ASP A 105 -1.57 -20.40 1.54
C ASP A 105 -1.45 -21.82 0.93
N GLU A 106 -0.27 -22.43 1.02
CA GLU A 106 -0.02 -23.80 0.56
C GLU A 106 -0.76 -24.85 1.41
N THR A 107 -0.85 -24.65 2.73
CA THR A 107 -1.53 -25.60 3.63
C THR A 107 -3.05 -25.48 3.63
N GLU A 108 -3.60 -24.31 3.33
CA GLU A 108 -5.05 -24.08 3.28
C GLU A 108 -5.67 -24.51 1.93
N SER A 109 -4.83 -24.70 0.90
CA SER A 109 -5.22 -25.19 -0.42
C SER A 109 -5.22 -26.72 -0.56
N ALA A 110 -4.84 -27.46 0.48
CA ALA A 110 -4.86 -28.93 0.46
C ALA A 110 -6.29 -29.44 0.73
N PRO A 111 -6.90 -30.22 -0.19
CA PRO A 111 -8.24 -30.75 0.03
C PRO A 111 -8.23 -31.73 1.21
N GLU A 112 -9.16 -31.53 2.13
CA GLU A 112 -9.38 -32.38 3.30
C GLU A 112 -9.84 -33.78 2.82
N GLU A 113 -8.91 -34.72 2.67
CA GLU A 113 -9.24 -36.12 2.42
C GLU A 113 -9.94 -36.69 3.66
N ALA A 114 -11.27 -36.72 3.63
CA ALA A 114 -12.10 -37.32 4.66
C ALA A 114 -11.72 -38.81 4.84
N PRO A 115 -11.59 -39.31 6.09
CA PRO A 115 -11.23 -40.69 6.34
C PRO A 115 -12.31 -41.62 5.77
N LYS A 116 -11.91 -42.53 4.87
CA LYS A 116 -12.79 -43.60 4.39
C LYS A 116 -13.15 -44.49 5.57
N THR A 117 -14.42 -44.47 5.97
CA THR A 117 -15.02 -45.51 6.81
C THR A 117 -14.92 -46.84 6.06
N GLU A 118 -14.05 -47.72 6.55
CA GLU A 118 -14.05 -49.14 6.18
C GLU A 118 -15.25 -49.82 6.84
N GLU A 119 -16.04 -50.51 6.01
CA GLU A 119 -17.17 -51.38 6.37
C GLU A 119 -16.73 -52.69 7.04
#